data_AF-A0AAW2WJN1-F1
#
_entry.id   AF-A0AAW2WJN1-F1
#
_cell.length_a   1.000
_cell.length_b   1.000
_cell.length_c   1.000
_cell.angle_alpha   90.00
_cell.angle_beta   90.00
_cell.angle_gamma   90.00
#
_symmetry.space_group_name_H-M   'P 1'
#
loop_
_entity.id
_entity.type
_entity.pdbx_description
1 polymer ?
#
loop_
_entity_poly.entity_id
_entity_poly.type
_entity_poly.pdbx_seq_one_letter_code
_entity_poly.pdbx_strand_id
1 'polypeptide(L)'
;MDNSPTTGSVSTTEEEKQRLAKASLAFNCKNPTFRKLFPEYVEKYEEQLAAEQSIDHATQESIQDENSGPTLKRRGAKEELKNMQVPKELNNQQKRRSFPTWLLMLLVFIFAAVMALPLLQI
;
A
#
# COMPACT_ATOMS: atom_id res chain seq x y z
N MET A 1 -15.74 -9.11 -29.91
CA MET A 1 -15.38 -9.51 -28.53
C MET A 1 -15.91 -10.91 -28.31
N ASP A 2 -15.04 -11.81 -27.90
CA ASP A 2 -15.43 -13.17 -27.49
C ASP A 2 -15.96 -13.11 -26.07
N ASN A 3 -17.28 -13.18 -25.92
CA ASN A 3 -17.96 -13.10 -24.62
C ASN A 3 -18.35 -14.50 -24.09
N SER A 4 -17.69 -15.55 -24.57
CA SER A 4 -17.96 -16.92 -24.14
C SER A 4 -17.49 -17.13 -22.69
N PRO A 5 -18.39 -17.48 -21.75
CA PRO A 5 -17.99 -17.77 -20.38
C PRO A 5 -16.96 -18.91 -20.35
N THR A 6 -15.83 -18.68 -19.69
CA THR A 6 -14.78 -19.68 -19.49
C THR A 6 -14.71 -20.01 -18.01
N THR A 7 -14.21 -21.19 -17.63
CA THR A 7 -14.01 -21.53 -16.22
C THR A 7 -13.18 -20.44 -15.53
N GLY A 8 -13.75 -19.81 -14.51
CA GLY A 8 -13.13 -18.70 -13.78
C GLY A 8 -13.44 -17.30 -14.32
N SER A 9 -14.19 -17.16 -15.42
CA SER A 9 -14.63 -15.84 -15.89
C SER A 9 -15.73 -15.27 -15.01
N VAL A 10 -15.64 -13.99 -14.68
CA VAL A 10 -16.66 -13.25 -13.93
C VAL A 10 -17.23 -12.16 -14.83
N SER A 11 -18.56 -12.09 -14.90
CA SER A 11 -19.25 -11.02 -15.61
C SER A 11 -19.39 -9.80 -14.69
N THR A 12 -18.66 -8.73 -14.98
CA THR A 12 -18.75 -7.43 -14.31
C THR A 12 -19.18 -6.35 -15.30
N THR A 13 -19.58 -5.18 -14.81
CA THR A 13 -19.91 -4.04 -15.68
C THR A 13 -18.66 -3.42 -16.29
N GLU A 14 -18.81 -2.71 -17.41
CA GLU A 14 -17.68 -2.08 -18.10
C GLU A 14 -17.06 -0.96 -17.26
N GLU A 15 -17.88 -0.24 -16.50
CA GLU A 15 -17.42 0.80 -15.55
C GLU A 15 -16.54 0.18 -14.46
N GLU A 16 -16.94 -0.99 -13.97
CA GLU A 16 -16.16 -1.72 -12.96
C GLU A 16 -14.84 -2.22 -13.53
N LYS A 17 -14.84 -2.78 -14.75
CA LYS A 17 -13.60 -3.19 -15.44
C LYS A 17 -12.66 -2.01 -15.62
N GLN A 18 -13.18 -0.85 -16.03
CA GLN A 18 -12.38 0.36 -16.20
C GLN A 18 -11.79 0.83 -14.87
N ARG A 19 -12.58 0.81 -13.80
CA ARG A 19 -12.11 1.15 -12.44
C ARG A 19 -11.00 0.22 -11.98
N LEU A 20 -11.19 -1.09 -12.14
CA LEU A 20 -10.19 -2.10 -11.77
C LEU A 20 -8.91 -1.98 -12.61
N ALA A 21 -9.03 -1.67 -13.91
CA ALA A 21 -7.88 -1.43 -14.77
C ALA A 21 -7.04 -0.25 -14.27
N LYS A 22 -7.68 0.87 -13.88
CA LYS A 22 -6.99 2.02 -13.27
C LYS A 22 -6.29 1.64 -11.96
N ALA A 23 -6.96 0.88 -11.10
CA ALA A 23 -6.39 0.44 -9.82
C ALA A 23 -5.31 -0.65 -9.96
N SER A 24 -5.30 -1.39 -11.07
CA SER A 24 -4.43 -2.56 -11.27
C SER A 24 -2.95 -2.22 -11.24
N LEU A 25 -2.55 -1.05 -11.76
CA LEU A 25 -1.15 -0.64 -11.83
C LEU A 25 -0.56 -0.44 -10.43
N ALA A 26 -1.24 0.33 -9.58
CA ALA A 26 -0.84 0.57 -8.19
C ALA A 26 -0.83 -0.73 -7.37
N PHE A 27 -1.79 -1.64 -7.62
CA PHE A 27 -1.83 -2.94 -6.97
C PHE A 27 -0.65 -3.82 -7.38
N ASN A 28 -0.37 -3.92 -8.67
CA ASN A 28 0.71 -4.74 -9.22
C ASN A 28 2.09 -4.22 -8.78
N CYS A 29 2.31 -2.89 -8.75
CA CYS A 29 3.58 -2.31 -8.32
C CYS A 29 3.91 -2.60 -6.85
N LYS A 30 2.94 -2.94 -5.99
CA LYS A 30 3.22 -3.39 -4.61
C LYS A 30 3.87 -4.77 -4.55
N ASN A 31 3.73 -5.59 -5.59
CA ASN A 31 4.29 -6.92 -5.64
C ASN A 31 5.77 -6.87 -6.08
N PRO A 32 6.72 -7.37 -5.26
CA PRO A 32 8.15 -7.32 -5.57
C PRO A 32 8.53 -8.13 -6.81
N THR A 33 7.80 -9.19 -7.13
CA THR A 33 8.04 -9.99 -8.33
C THR A 33 7.63 -9.23 -9.59
N PHE A 34 6.50 -8.53 -9.55
CA PHE A 34 6.03 -7.69 -10.66
C PHE A 34 7.04 -6.58 -10.97
N ARG A 35 7.55 -5.89 -9.93
CA ARG A 35 8.57 -4.85 -10.10
C ARG A 35 9.85 -5.35 -10.77
N LYS A 36 10.26 -6.59 -10.49
CA LYS A 36 11.47 -7.19 -11.08
C LYS A 36 11.26 -7.59 -12.54
N LEU A 37 10.09 -8.13 -12.86
CA LEU A 37 9.77 -8.60 -14.22
C LEU A 37 9.40 -7.44 -15.16
N PHE A 38 8.80 -6.39 -14.61
CA PHE A 38 8.27 -5.28 -15.39
C PHE A 38 8.67 -3.92 -14.81
N PRO A 39 9.96 -3.53 -14.90
CA PRO A 39 10.45 -2.27 -14.37
C PRO A 39 9.80 -1.05 -15.05
N GLU A 40 9.55 -1.12 -16.36
CA GLU A 40 8.94 -0.04 -17.17
C GLU A 40 7.57 0.42 -16.61
N TYR A 41 6.76 -0.52 -16.10
CA TYR A 41 5.46 -0.17 -15.52
C TYR A 41 5.58 0.48 -14.14
N VAL A 42 6.68 0.25 -13.43
CA VAL A 42 6.95 0.90 -12.15
C VAL A 42 7.34 2.36 -12.40
N GLU A 43 8.22 2.61 -13.37
CA GLU A 43 8.61 3.97 -13.77
C GLU A 43 7.40 4.79 -14.20
N LYS A 44 6.57 4.24 -15.09
CA LYS A 44 5.31 4.88 -15.50
C LYS A 44 4.39 5.21 -14.32
N TYR A 45 4.34 4.34 -13.31
CA TYR A 45 3.53 4.58 -12.12
C TYR A 45 4.11 5.70 -11.25
N GLU A 46 5.44 5.76 -11.13
CA GLU A 46 6.14 6.84 -10.40
C GLU A 46 5.96 8.20 -11.08
N GLU A 47 6.02 8.25 -12.42
CA GLU A 47 5.72 9.47 -13.19
C GLU A 47 4.29 9.96 -12.97
N GLN A 48 3.31 9.05 -12.96
CA GLN A 48 1.91 9.39 -12.69
C GLN A 48 1.73 9.95 -11.27
N LEU A 49 2.39 9.36 -10.27
CA LEU A 49 2.36 9.87 -8.90
C LEU A 49 3.01 11.25 -8.78
N ALA A 50 4.11 11.50 -9.49
CA ALA A 50 4.78 12.80 -9.51
C ALA A 50 3.88 13.87 -10.15
N ALA A 51 3.16 13.52 -11.23
CA ALA A 51 2.20 14.42 -11.86
C ALA A 51 1.01 14.74 -10.94
N GLU A 52 0.43 13.76 -10.25
CA GLU A 52 -0.69 13.98 -9.31
C GLU A 52 -0.26 14.85 -8.11
N GLN A 53 0.93 14.64 -7.54
CA GLN A 53 1.44 15.46 -6.44
C GLN A 53 1.65 16.93 -6.84
N SER A 54 1.97 17.20 -8.11
CA SER A 54 2.10 18.58 -8.59
C SER A 54 0.75 19.31 -8.74
N ILE A 55 -0.35 18.56 -8.91
CA ILE A 55 -1.71 19.11 -9.06
C ILE A 55 -2.33 19.43 -7.70
N ASP A 56 -2.06 18.59 -6.69
CA ASP A 56 -2.54 18.82 -5.32
C ASP A 56 -1.93 20.08 -4.68
N HIS A 57 -0.69 20.42 -5.04
CA HIS A 57 -0.03 21.65 -4.55
C HIS A 57 -0.54 22.94 -5.21
N ALA A 58 -1.11 22.87 -6.42
CA ALA A 58 -1.64 24.04 -7.13
C ALA A 58 -3.10 24.37 -6.77
N THR A 59 -3.83 23.45 -6.13
CA THR A 59 -5.25 23.62 -5.79
C THR A 59 -5.46 24.25 -4.40
N GLN A 60 -4.40 24.42 -3.59
CA GLN A 60 -4.51 25.01 -2.24
C GLN A 60 -4.38 26.55 -2.18
N GLU A 61 -4.02 27.27 -3.26
CA GLU A 61 -3.84 28.74 -3.21
C GLU A 61 -4.96 29.58 -3.85
N SER A 62 -6.08 29.01 -4.32
CA SER A 62 -7.11 29.81 -4.99
C SER A 62 -8.54 29.41 -4.65
N ILE A 63 -8.95 29.38 -3.37
CA ILE A 63 -10.34 29.75 -2.97
C ILE A 63 -10.34 30.35 -1.55
N GLN A 64 -10.08 31.65 -1.46
CA GLN A 64 -10.71 32.55 -0.49
C GLN A 64 -11.34 33.69 -1.29
N ASP A 65 -12.61 33.55 -1.66
CA ASP A 65 -13.57 34.63 -1.46
C ASP A 65 -15.02 34.15 -1.70
N GLU A 66 -15.90 34.72 -0.90
CA GLU A 66 -17.24 34.26 -0.55
C GLU A 66 -18.34 34.54 -1.59
N ASN A 67 -19.44 33.80 -1.41
CA ASN A 67 -20.83 34.15 -1.71
C ASN A 67 -21.38 33.98 -3.14
N SER A 68 -21.93 32.79 -3.41
CA SER A 68 -23.34 32.61 -3.81
C SER A 68 -23.65 31.10 -3.97
N GLY A 69 -24.48 30.54 -3.09
CA GLY A 69 -25.17 29.27 -3.37
C GLY A 69 -26.37 29.46 -4.31
N PRO A 70 -27.20 28.43 -4.61
CA PRO A 70 -27.25 27.14 -3.91
C PRO A 70 -27.58 25.87 -4.76
N THR A 71 -27.60 24.72 -4.07
CA THR A 71 -28.28 23.43 -4.35
C THR A 71 -27.67 22.50 -5.42
N LEU A 72 -27.24 21.27 -5.09
CA LEU A 72 -28.14 20.18 -4.71
C LEU A 72 -27.48 19.13 -3.77
N LYS A 73 -28.08 19.03 -2.57
CA LYS A 73 -28.19 17.89 -1.63
C LYS A 73 -28.24 16.53 -2.40
N ARG A 74 -27.68 15.38 -1.99
CA ARG A 74 -27.87 14.67 -0.70
C ARG A 74 -27.38 13.21 -0.82
N ARG A 75 -26.80 12.68 0.28
CA ARG A 75 -26.75 11.25 0.73
C ARG A 75 -26.06 10.26 -0.22
N GLY A 76 -25.01 9.54 0.14
CA GLY A 76 -24.66 9.00 1.46
C GLY A 76 -24.83 7.48 1.40
N ALA A 77 -23.73 6.73 1.40
CA ALA A 77 -23.69 5.32 1.78
C ALA A 77 -22.24 4.94 2.09
N LYS A 78 -21.91 4.95 3.38
CA LYS A 78 -21.00 3.96 3.94
C LYS A 78 -21.67 2.60 3.72
N GLU A 79 -21.20 1.82 2.76
CA GLU A 79 -21.47 0.39 2.75
C GLU A 79 -20.15 -0.37 2.86
N GLU A 80 -20.05 -1.07 3.98
CA GLU A 80 -19.16 -2.21 4.14
C GLU A 80 -19.37 -3.18 2.97
N LEU A 81 -18.30 -3.50 2.25
CA LEU A 81 -18.20 -4.82 1.62
C LEU A 81 -17.12 -5.60 2.36
N LYS A 82 -17.58 -6.33 3.36
CA LYS A 82 -16.86 -7.47 3.93
C LYS A 82 -16.63 -8.51 2.82
N ASN A 83 -15.41 -9.04 2.83
CA ASN A 83 -15.08 -10.41 2.47
C ASN A 83 -14.99 -10.76 0.96
N MET A 84 -13.82 -10.52 0.39
CA MET A 84 -13.18 -11.52 -0.47
C MET A 84 -11.87 -11.91 0.20
N GLN A 85 -11.89 -13.02 0.94
CA GLN A 85 -10.70 -13.75 1.33
C GLN A 85 -10.03 -14.26 0.06
N VAL A 86 -9.01 -13.55 -0.42
CA VAL A 86 -8.01 -14.10 -1.33
C VAL A 86 -6.80 -14.51 -0.47
N PRO A 87 -6.30 -15.75 -0.58
CA PRO A 87 -5.35 -16.31 0.37
C PRO A 87 -4.10 -15.44 0.53
N LYS A 88 -3.80 -15.10 1.78
CA LYS A 88 -2.47 -14.66 2.23
C LYS A 88 -1.50 -15.84 2.10
N GLU A 89 -1.06 -16.13 0.89
CA GLU A 89 0.01 -17.11 0.68
C GLU A 89 1.23 -16.36 0.09
N LEU A 90 2.30 -16.33 0.89
CA LEU A 90 3.70 -16.09 0.50
C LEU A 90 4.22 -14.66 0.29
N ASN A 91 3.66 -13.63 0.93
CA ASN A 91 4.34 -12.33 1.01
C ASN A 91 4.70 -11.93 2.45
N ASN A 92 5.65 -12.64 3.07
CA ASN A 92 6.46 -12.04 4.14
C ASN A 92 7.74 -12.79 4.59
N GLN A 93 8.30 -13.70 3.80
CA GLN A 93 9.61 -14.31 4.13
C GLN A 93 10.78 -13.30 4.03
N GLN A 94 10.51 -12.07 3.59
CA GLN A 94 11.48 -10.98 3.48
C GLN A 94 11.19 -9.83 4.46
N LYS A 95 10.39 -10.04 5.51
CA LYS A 95 10.61 -9.28 6.75
C LYS A 95 11.84 -9.90 7.40
N ARG A 96 13.03 -9.52 6.89
CA ARG A 96 14.29 -9.70 7.62
C ARG A 96 13.95 -9.33 9.06
N ARG A 97 13.99 -10.30 9.96
CA ARG A 97 13.71 -10.09 11.37
C ARG A 97 14.59 -8.91 11.77
N SER A 98 13.99 -7.72 11.90
CA SER A 98 14.65 -6.60 12.51
C SER A 98 14.79 -7.05 13.95
N PHE A 99 15.98 -7.55 14.29
CA PHE A 99 16.30 -7.93 15.65
C PHE A 99 15.91 -6.73 16.52
N PRO A 100 14.95 -6.91 17.45
CA PRO A 100 14.42 -5.77 18.17
C PRO A 100 15.57 -5.14 18.94
N THR A 101 15.70 -3.81 18.88
CA THR A 101 16.77 -3.07 19.57
C THR A 101 16.77 -3.37 21.07
N TRP A 102 15.61 -3.69 21.65
CA TRP A 102 15.50 -4.16 23.03
C TRP A 102 16.24 -5.49 23.29
N LEU A 103 16.24 -6.43 22.33
CA LEU A 103 17.01 -7.67 22.44
C LEU A 103 18.52 -7.41 22.36
N LEU A 104 18.95 -6.42 21.57
CA LEU A 104 20.35 -5.98 21.54
C LEU A 104 20.76 -5.40 22.90
N MET A 105 19.93 -4.56 23.52
CA MET A 105 20.18 -4.02 24.86
C MET A 105 20.22 -5.12 25.92
N LEU A 106 19.31 -6.09 25.85
CA LEU A 106 19.30 -7.26 26.73
C LEU A 106 20.58 -8.09 26.56
N LEU A 107 21.05 -8.30 25.33
CA LEU A 107 22.27 -9.04 25.04
C LEU A 107 23.50 -8.34 25.61
N VAL A 108 23.62 -7.01 25.44
CA VAL A 108 24.71 -6.21 26.00
C VAL A 108 24.69 -6.26 27.54
N PHE A 109 23.50 -6.20 28.16
CA PHE A 109 23.36 -6.28 29.61
C PHE A 109 23.85 -7.61 30.18
N ILE A 110 23.42 -8.74 29.59
CA ILE A 110 23.86 -10.08 30.01
C ILE A 110 25.37 -10.23 29.81
N PHE A 111 25.89 -9.78 28.67
CA PHE A 111 27.32 -9.83 28.39
C PHE A 111 28.14 -9.03 29.42
N ALA A 112 27.74 -7.80 29.74
CA ALA A 112 28.41 -6.98 30.74
C ALA A 112 28.38 -7.62 32.13
N ALA A 113 27.25 -8.21 32.54
CA ALA A 113 27.15 -8.92 33.81
C ALA A 113 28.11 -10.12 33.89
N VAL A 114 28.22 -10.91 32.81
CA VAL A 114 29.16 -12.03 32.74
C VAL A 114 30.61 -11.56 32.83
N MET A 115 30.95 -10.47 32.13
CA MET A 115 32.30 -9.90 32.15
C MET A 115 32.66 -9.23 33.49
N ALA A 116 31.67 -8.85 34.30
CA ALA A 116 31.88 -8.30 35.63
C ALA A 116 32.04 -9.37 36.73
N LEU A 117 31.54 -10.60 36.52
CA LEU A 117 31.68 -11.70 37.49
C LEU A 117 33.14 -11.99 37.89
N PRO A 118 34.13 -12.05 36.97
CA PRO A 118 35.53 -12.25 37.32
C PRO A 118 36.14 -11.11 38.16
N LEU A 119 35.61 -9.89 38.06
CA LEU A 119 36.10 -8.73 38.81
C LEU A 119 35.62 -8.74 40.27
N LEU A 120 34.56 -9.49 40.57
CA LEU A 120 33.98 -9.59 41.90
C LEU A 120 34.60 -10.73 42.74
N GLN A 121 35.48 -11.53 42.13
CA GLN A 121 36.21 -12.62 42.78
C GLN A 121 37.64 -12.20 43.21
N ILE A 122 37.95 -10.91 43.12
CA ILE A 122 39.17 -10.26 43.64
C ILE A 122 38.82 -9.60 44.96
#